data_AF-A0A0R0CKT4-F1
#
_entry.id   AF-A0A0R0CKT4-F1
#
_cell.length_a   1.000
_cell.length_b   1.000
_cell.length_c   1.000
_cell.angle_alpha   90.00
_cell.angle_beta   90.00
_cell.angle_gamma   90.00
#
_symmetry.space_group_name_H-M   'P 1'
#
loop_
_entity.id
_entity.type
_entity.pdbx_description
1 polymer ?
#
loop_
_entity_poly.entity_id
_entity_poly.type
_entity_poly.pdbx_seq_one_letter_code
_entity_poly.pdbx_strand_id
1 'polypeptide(L)'
;MTAPSRTVAVGGDHPYQIHIGPGLLSQPQALLAAIRGRHVLLVSDDTVAPLYLAQVQNALLSARPDLKIGQHVIPAGEASKTLDNFAATINALASLGATRDACLLALGGGVVGDLAGFAAACWMRGVDCVQLPTTLLSMVDSSVGGKTAVDIPQGKNLVGAFHPPRAVVADTSALRTLPLRELRAGLAEVIKYGAIRDPLFFQWLQAERQALLAGDDSALAQAIARSCEHKAEIVERDPLEKGERALLNLGHTFGHAIETAQGYGAPGNDNLNHGEAVAVGMVLAARLSAALGMADAADTEVLRELLQAYGLPTSIPAGLDPQALLAHMRLDKKNIAGRLRLVLWRGIGKAEVVPDVDEAAVLAVLQQG
;
A
#
# COMPACT_ATOMS: atom_id res chain seq x y z
N MET A 1 14.81 21.75 -14.09
CA MET A 1 15.48 20.47 -14.42
C MET A 1 14.55 19.37 -13.95
N THR A 2 14.23 18.38 -14.79
CA THR A 2 13.43 17.22 -14.36
C THR A 2 14.20 16.46 -13.28
N ALA A 3 13.55 16.12 -12.16
CA ALA A 3 14.18 15.33 -11.10
C ALA A 3 14.75 14.01 -11.69
N PRO A 4 15.94 13.57 -11.27
CA PRO A 4 16.55 12.35 -11.80
C PRO A 4 15.70 11.13 -11.44
N SER A 5 15.55 10.19 -12.38
CA SER A 5 14.92 8.89 -12.12
C SER A 5 15.79 8.06 -11.16
N ARG A 6 15.15 7.40 -10.20
CA ARG A 6 15.76 6.47 -9.25
C ARG A 6 15.34 5.05 -9.59
N THR A 7 16.20 4.08 -9.25
CA THR A 7 15.87 2.66 -9.36
C THR A 7 16.20 1.98 -8.04
N VAL A 8 15.23 1.26 -7.50
CA VAL A 8 15.42 0.38 -6.32
C VAL A 8 15.34 -1.06 -6.82
N ALA A 9 16.33 -1.88 -6.44
CA ALA A 9 16.32 -3.31 -6.72
C ALA A 9 15.59 -4.04 -5.59
N VAL A 10 14.76 -5.01 -5.95
CA VAL A 10 14.17 -5.98 -5.00
C VAL A 10 14.74 -7.34 -5.35
N GLY A 11 15.42 -7.95 -4.39
CA GLY A 11 16.03 -9.27 -4.48
C GLY A 11 15.05 -10.42 -4.19
N GLY A 12 15.60 -11.54 -3.73
CA GLY A 12 14.86 -12.79 -3.48
C GLY A 12 14.79 -13.69 -4.72
N ASP A 13 13.94 -14.72 -4.67
CA ASP A 13 13.83 -15.75 -5.72
C ASP A 13 13.29 -15.21 -7.06
N HIS A 14 12.58 -14.09 -7.01
CA HIS A 14 12.00 -13.42 -8.17
C HIS A 14 12.38 -11.93 -8.17
N PRO A 15 13.64 -11.59 -8.53
CA PRO A 15 14.12 -10.23 -8.45
C PRO A 15 13.44 -9.34 -9.51
N TYR A 16 13.21 -8.08 -9.14
CA TYR A 16 12.64 -7.06 -10.03
C TYR A 16 13.17 -5.68 -9.67
N GLN A 17 12.87 -4.70 -10.52
CA GLN A 17 13.24 -3.31 -10.32
C GLN A 17 12.00 -2.43 -10.12
N ILE A 18 12.16 -1.43 -9.28
CA ILE A 18 11.20 -0.34 -9.06
C ILE A 18 11.81 0.92 -9.67
N HIS A 19 11.22 1.39 -10.76
CA HIS A 19 11.61 2.63 -11.43
C HIS A 19 10.78 3.77 -10.88
N ILE A 20 11.42 4.85 -10.43
CA ILE A 20 10.78 5.95 -9.72
C ILE A 20 11.21 7.27 -10.36
N GLY A 21 10.25 8.12 -10.73
CA GLY A 21 10.55 9.45 -11.24
C GLY A 21 9.47 9.99 -12.15
N PRO A 22 9.60 11.23 -12.63
CA PRO A 22 8.55 11.87 -13.41
C PRO A 22 8.53 11.40 -14.86
N GLY A 23 7.33 11.22 -15.42
CA GLY A 23 7.10 10.97 -16.85
C GLY A 23 7.39 9.55 -17.32
N LEU A 24 7.51 8.59 -16.41
CA LEU A 24 7.79 7.19 -16.74
C LEU A 24 6.64 6.49 -17.51
N LEU A 25 5.38 6.89 -17.31
CA LEU A 25 4.25 6.31 -18.06
C LEU A 25 4.28 6.63 -19.56
N SER A 26 5.03 7.66 -19.95
CA SER A 26 5.29 8.00 -21.36
C SER A 26 6.55 7.34 -21.93
N GLN A 27 7.31 6.57 -21.14
CA GLN A 27 8.61 6.02 -21.54
C GLN A 27 8.47 4.55 -21.92
N PRO A 28 8.48 4.21 -23.23
CA PRO A 28 8.24 2.83 -23.67
C PRO A 28 9.25 1.85 -23.08
N GLN A 29 10.51 2.26 -22.92
CA GLN A 29 11.57 1.42 -22.35
C GLN A 29 11.28 0.96 -20.91
N ALA A 30 10.66 1.81 -20.09
CA ALA A 30 10.33 1.48 -18.71
C ALA A 30 9.17 0.47 -18.65
N LEU A 31 8.20 0.60 -19.55
CA LEU A 31 7.01 -0.25 -19.60
C LEU A 31 7.30 -1.61 -20.27
N LEU A 32 8.11 -1.64 -21.33
CA LEU A 32 8.34 -2.82 -22.15
C LEU A 32 9.36 -3.79 -21.56
N ALA A 33 10.25 -3.35 -20.66
CA ALA A 33 11.32 -4.19 -20.12
C ALA A 33 10.82 -5.51 -19.50
N ALA A 34 9.60 -5.51 -18.98
CA ALA A 34 8.95 -6.65 -18.35
C ALA A 34 7.97 -7.42 -19.27
N ILE A 35 7.69 -6.95 -20.48
CA ILE A 35 6.68 -7.53 -21.38
C ILE A 35 7.35 -8.49 -22.37
N ARG A 36 7.21 -9.79 -22.13
CA ARG A 36 7.81 -10.85 -22.98
C ARG A 36 6.96 -11.16 -24.21
N GLY A 37 5.68 -11.46 -24.01
CA GLY A 37 4.75 -11.85 -25.07
C GLY A 37 4.05 -10.69 -25.74
N ARG A 38 3.08 -10.99 -26.60
CA ARG A 38 2.33 -9.99 -27.39
C ARG A 38 1.00 -9.55 -26.78
N HIS A 39 0.45 -10.28 -25.82
CA HIS A 39 -0.85 -9.96 -25.21
C HIS A 39 -0.63 -9.15 -23.94
N VAL A 40 -1.22 -7.96 -23.90
CA VAL A 40 -1.17 -7.08 -22.73
C VAL A 40 -2.59 -6.75 -22.30
N LEU A 41 -2.92 -6.93 -21.03
CA LEU A 41 -4.17 -6.44 -20.46
C LEU A 41 -3.87 -5.23 -19.56
N LEU A 42 -4.34 -4.05 -19.96
CA LEU A 42 -4.35 -2.86 -19.11
C LEU A 42 -5.54 -2.95 -18.17
N VAL A 43 -5.28 -3.08 -16.87
CA VAL A 43 -6.31 -3.06 -15.83
C VAL A 43 -6.24 -1.74 -15.09
N SER A 44 -7.37 -1.05 -14.95
CA SER A 44 -7.46 0.25 -14.27
C SER A 44 -8.83 0.45 -13.62
N ASP A 45 -9.03 1.59 -12.98
CA ASP A 45 -10.34 2.02 -12.47
C ASP A 45 -10.89 3.20 -13.27
N ASP A 46 -12.18 3.51 -13.10
CA ASP A 46 -12.91 4.55 -13.83
C ASP A 46 -12.46 5.99 -13.51
N THR A 47 -11.65 6.19 -12.47
CA THR A 47 -11.05 7.48 -12.13
C THR A 47 -9.69 7.66 -12.80
N VAL A 48 -8.87 6.61 -12.81
CA VAL A 48 -7.49 6.61 -13.32
C VAL A 48 -7.43 6.39 -14.83
N ALA A 49 -8.31 5.55 -15.39
CA ALA A 49 -8.29 5.20 -16.80
C ALA A 49 -8.38 6.42 -17.74
N PRO A 50 -9.30 7.39 -17.53
CA PRO A 50 -9.39 8.58 -18.37
C PRO A 50 -8.13 9.47 -18.33
N LEU A 51 -7.34 9.37 -17.26
CA LEU A 51 -6.14 10.20 -17.06
C LEU A 51 -4.91 9.62 -17.78
N TYR A 52 -4.70 8.30 -17.67
CA TYR A 52 -3.40 7.70 -17.99
C TYR A 52 -3.44 6.51 -18.95
N LEU A 53 -4.61 5.88 -19.16
CA LEU A 53 -4.66 4.64 -19.92
C LEU A 53 -4.22 4.84 -21.38
N ALA A 54 -4.73 5.90 -22.03
CA ALA A 54 -4.36 6.23 -23.41
C ALA A 54 -2.86 6.56 -23.55
N GLN A 55 -2.29 7.26 -22.55
CA GLN A 55 -0.87 7.57 -22.51
C GLN A 55 -0.01 6.30 -22.50
N VAL A 56 -0.33 5.35 -21.60
CA VAL A 56 0.39 4.07 -21.49
C VAL A 56 0.23 3.23 -22.77
N GLN A 57 -1.00 3.15 -23.30
CA GLN A 57 -1.27 2.40 -24.54
C GLN A 57 -0.46 2.97 -25.72
N ASN A 58 -0.43 4.29 -25.88
CA ASN A 58 0.31 4.94 -26.95
C ASN A 58 1.82 4.73 -26.81
N ALA A 59 2.36 4.84 -25.59
CA ALA A 59 3.77 4.56 -25.32
C ALA A 59 4.14 3.13 -25.74
N LEU A 60 3.33 2.13 -25.34
CA LEU A 60 3.55 0.73 -25.72
C LEU A 60 3.49 0.51 -27.24
N LEU A 61 2.45 0.99 -27.91
CA LEU A 61 2.24 0.76 -29.35
C LEU A 61 3.25 1.50 -30.23
N SER A 62 3.75 2.66 -29.78
CA SER A 62 4.80 3.40 -30.51
C SER A 62 6.11 2.62 -30.62
N ALA A 63 6.42 1.77 -29.64
CA ALA A 63 7.65 0.98 -29.61
C ALA A 63 7.43 -0.48 -30.03
N ARG A 64 6.25 -1.07 -29.76
CA ARG A 64 5.87 -2.40 -30.25
C ARG A 64 4.45 -2.41 -30.85
N PRO A 65 4.31 -2.07 -32.14
CA PRO A 65 3.01 -2.01 -32.82
C PRO A 65 2.28 -3.35 -32.96
N ASP A 66 2.97 -4.47 -32.75
CA ASP A 66 2.43 -5.83 -32.82
C ASP A 66 1.71 -6.28 -31.55
N LEU A 67 1.77 -5.48 -30.48
CA LEU A 67 1.07 -5.75 -29.23
C LEU A 67 -0.45 -5.80 -29.42
N LYS A 68 -1.06 -6.83 -28.84
CA LYS A 68 -2.51 -6.95 -28.67
C LYS A 68 -2.88 -6.46 -27.28
N ILE A 69 -3.36 -5.23 -27.20
CA ILE A 69 -3.69 -4.57 -25.94
C ILE A 69 -5.19 -4.66 -25.69
N GLY A 70 -5.59 -5.41 -24.66
CA GLY A 70 -6.93 -5.36 -24.08
C GLY A 70 -6.99 -4.35 -22.95
N GLN A 71 -8.20 -3.90 -22.61
CA GLN A 71 -8.46 -2.99 -21.49
C GLN A 71 -9.55 -3.57 -20.60
N HIS A 72 -9.39 -3.42 -19.28
CA HIS A 72 -10.42 -3.75 -18.31
C HIS A 72 -10.48 -2.65 -17.25
N VAL A 73 -11.63 -1.98 -17.15
CA VAL A 73 -11.85 -0.86 -16.23
C VAL A 73 -12.91 -1.27 -15.22
N ILE A 74 -12.57 -1.17 -13.94
CA ILE A 74 -13.49 -1.43 -12.81
C ILE A 74 -13.94 -0.10 -12.18
N PRO A 75 -15.02 -0.07 -11.39
CA PRO A 75 -15.36 1.14 -10.62
C PRO A 75 -14.27 1.44 -9.58
N ALA A 76 -13.97 2.71 -9.31
CA ALA A 76 -13.00 3.08 -8.30
C ALA A 76 -13.46 2.75 -6.86
N GLY A 77 -12.50 2.42 -5.99
CA GLY A 77 -12.71 2.20 -4.55
C GLY A 77 -12.68 0.73 -4.12
N GLU A 78 -12.56 0.51 -2.81
CA GLU A 78 -12.38 -0.82 -2.20
C GLU A 78 -13.58 -1.76 -2.48
N ALA A 79 -14.79 -1.21 -2.62
CA ALA A 79 -15.99 -2.00 -2.91
C ALA A 79 -15.93 -2.78 -4.24
N SER A 80 -15.04 -2.38 -5.15
CA SER A 80 -14.80 -3.08 -6.42
C SER A 80 -13.78 -4.21 -6.29
N LYS A 81 -13.11 -4.37 -5.15
CA LYS A 81 -12.07 -5.37 -4.94
C LYS A 81 -12.65 -6.75 -4.61
N THR A 82 -13.41 -7.32 -5.54
CA THR A 82 -14.25 -8.50 -5.28
C THR A 82 -13.89 -9.70 -6.17
N LEU A 83 -14.39 -10.88 -5.81
CA LEU A 83 -14.32 -12.07 -6.66
C LEU A 83 -15.02 -11.89 -8.02
N ASP A 84 -16.06 -11.05 -8.09
CA ASP A 84 -16.78 -10.79 -9.34
C ASP A 84 -15.92 -10.00 -10.33
N ASN A 85 -15.26 -8.92 -9.86
CA ASN A 85 -14.32 -8.18 -10.69
C ASN A 85 -13.06 -8.97 -11.02
N PHE A 86 -12.63 -9.88 -10.14
CA PHE A 86 -11.59 -10.86 -10.47
C PHE A 86 -12.03 -11.77 -11.62
N ALA A 87 -13.23 -12.35 -11.55
CA ALA A 87 -13.77 -13.18 -12.62
C ALA A 87 -13.92 -12.39 -13.94
N ALA A 88 -14.37 -11.13 -13.88
CA ALA A 88 -14.44 -10.24 -15.04
C ALA A 88 -13.05 -9.97 -15.65
N THR A 89 -12.02 -9.78 -14.82
CA THR A 89 -10.63 -9.63 -15.27
C THR A 89 -10.14 -10.90 -15.99
N ILE A 90 -10.45 -12.08 -15.46
CA ILE A 90 -10.13 -13.37 -16.10
C ILE A 90 -10.87 -13.52 -17.44
N ASN A 91 -12.14 -13.11 -17.52
CA ASN A 91 -12.90 -13.11 -18.78
C ASN A 91 -12.32 -12.15 -19.81
N ALA A 92 -11.77 -11.01 -19.39
CA ALA A 92 -11.07 -10.08 -20.28
C ALA A 92 -9.80 -10.71 -20.88
N LEU A 93 -9.01 -11.44 -20.07
CA LEU A 93 -7.85 -12.21 -20.56
C LEU A 93 -8.27 -13.30 -21.56
N ALA A 94 -9.34 -14.03 -21.26
CA ALA A 94 -9.88 -15.04 -22.17
C ALA A 94 -10.34 -14.44 -23.50
N SER A 95 -11.06 -13.33 -23.46
CA SER A 95 -11.56 -12.60 -24.64
C SER A 95 -10.42 -12.04 -25.50
N LEU A 96 -9.32 -11.61 -24.87
CA LEU A 96 -8.10 -11.19 -25.55
C LEU A 96 -7.36 -12.35 -26.24
N GLY A 97 -7.69 -13.60 -25.90
CA GLY A 97 -6.92 -14.78 -26.30
C GLY A 97 -5.53 -14.82 -25.65
N ALA A 98 -5.42 -14.30 -24.43
CA ALA A 98 -4.15 -14.15 -23.71
C ALA A 98 -3.47 -15.52 -23.49
N THR A 99 -2.20 -15.60 -23.86
CA THR A 99 -1.34 -16.78 -23.74
C THR A 99 -0.50 -16.75 -22.46
N ARG A 100 0.31 -17.79 -22.19
CA ARG A 100 1.15 -17.90 -20.97
C ARG A 100 2.25 -16.84 -20.86
N ASP A 101 2.56 -16.17 -21.95
CA ASP A 101 3.51 -15.05 -22.04
C ASP A 101 2.80 -13.68 -22.02
N ALA A 102 1.50 -13.64 -21.72
CA ALA A 102 0.76 -12.40 -21.52
C ALA A 102 1.30 -11.61 -20.32
N CYS A 103 1.04 -10.31 -20.32
CA CYS A 103 1.39 -9.42 -19.22
C CYS A 103 0.18 -8.57 -18.81
N LEU A 104 -0.12 -8.54 -17.52
CA LEU A 104 -1.07 -7.57 -16.96
C LEU A 104 -0.31 -6.32 -16.53
N LEU A 105 -0.79 -5.14 -16.93
CA LEU A 105 -0.31 -3.87 -16.38
C LEU A 105 -1.39 -3.29 -15.47
N ALA A 106 -1.08 -3.20 -14.18
CA ALA A 106 -1.99 -2.70 -13.17
C ALA A 106 -1.81 -1.18 -13.01
N LEU A 107 -2.66 -0.40 -13.67
CA LEU A 107 -2.60 1.07 -13.70
C LEU A 107 -3.63 1.66 -12.73
N GLY A 108 -3.20 1.98 -11.52
CA GLY A 108 -4.10 2.49 -10.48
C GLY A 108 -3.50 2.46 -9.09
N GLY A 109 -4.37 2.61 -8.08
CA GLY A 109 -4.00 2.43 -6.68
C GLY A 109 -3.89 0.97 -6.26
N GLY A 110 -3.85 0.74 -4.94
CA GLY A 110 -3.68 -0.61 -4.36
C GLY A 110 -4.79 -1.60 -4.71
N VAL A 111 -6.04 -1.14 -4.88
CA VAL A 111 -7.17 -1.97 -5.32
C VAL A 111 -6.92 -2.61 -6.68
N VAL A 112 -6.56 -1.79 -7.67
CA VAL A 112 -6.22 -2.24 -9.02
C VAL A 112 -4.99 -3.15 -8.99
N GLY A 113 -3.98 -2.76 -8.22
CA GLY A 113 -2.73 -3.52 -8.07
C GLY A 113 -2.95 -4.93 -7.54
N ASP A 114 -3.74 -5.08 -6.49
CA ASP A 114 -4.06 -6.37 -5.87
C ASP A 114 -4.95 -7.22 -6.77
N LEU A 115 -5.98 -6.64 -7.38
CA LEU A 115 -6.90 -7.35 -8.27
C LEU A 115 -6.17 -7.89 -9.52
N ALA A 116 -5.43 -7.02 -10.22
CA ALA A 116 -4.70 -7.39 -11.42
C ALA A 116 -3.56 -8.36 -11.09
N GLY A 117 -2.86 -8.15 -9.96
CA GLY A 117 -1.83 -9.07 -9.49
C GLY A 117 -2.38 -10.47 -9.20
N PHE A 118 -3.56 -10.56 -8.58
CA PHE A 118 -4.19 -11.84 -8.29
C PHE A 118 -4.71 -12.52 -9.56
N ALA A 119 -5.29 -11.76 -10.49
CA ALA A 119 -5.66 -12.27 -11.81
C ALA A 119 -4.44 -12.81 -12.58
N ALA A 120 -3.30 -12.11 -12.52
CA ALA A 120 -2.04 -12.54 -13.13
C ALA A 120 -1.50 -13.84 -12.49
N ALA A 121 -1.62 -13.97 -11.16
CA ALA A 121 -1.23 -15.18 -10.43
C ALA A 121 -2.05 -16.41 -10.86
N CYS A 122 -3.34 -16.22 -11.16
CA CYS A 122 -4.26 -17.30 -11.47
C CYS A 122 -4.33 -17.65 -12.96
N TRP A 123 -4.25 -16.66 -13.85
CA TRP A 123 -4.40 -16.89 -15.29
C TRP A 123 -3.32 -17.85 -15.80
N MET A 124 -3.77 -18.97 -16.40
CA MET A 124 -2.89 -20.07 -16.83
C MET A 124 -1.87 -20.54 -15.77
N ARG A 125 -2.20 -20.39 -14.47
CA ARG A 125 -1.33 -20.67 -13.30
C ARG A 125 -0.11 -19.75 -13.15
N GLY A 126 -0.20 -18.54 -13.68
CA GLY A 126 0.82 -17.50 -13.51
C GLY A 126 1.26 -16.92 -14.84
N VAL A 127 1.05 -15.62 -14.99
CA VAL A 127 1.61 -14.79 -16.07
C VAL A 127 2.26 -13.54 -15.49
N ASP A 128 2.92 -12.76 -16.34
CA ASP A 128 3.64 -11.57 -15.90
C ASP A 128 2.66 -10.48 -15.43
N CYS A 129 3.06 -9.74 -14.41
CA CYS A 129 2.37 -8.53 -13.95
C CYS A 129 3.38 -7.40 -13.78
N VAL A 130 3.03 -6.20 -14.21
CA VAL A 130 3.78 -4.97 -13.93
C VAL A 130 2.85 -4.02 -13.18
N GLN A 131 3.34 -3.46 -12.08
CA GLN A 131 2.59 -2.50 -11.29
C GLN A 131 2.91 -1.09 -11.80
N LEU A 132 1.87 -0.32 -12.13
CA LEU A 132 1.95 1.09 -12.50
C LEU A 132 1.19 1.91 -11.44
N PRO A 133 1.71 1.96 -10.19
CA PRO A 133 1.01 2.59 -9.07
C PRO A 133 0.80 4.09 -9.30
N THR A 134 -0.42 4.59 -9.05
CA THR A 134 -0.78 6.02 -9.24
C THR A 134 -1.14 6.74 -7.95
N THR A 135 -1.18 6.05 -6.81
CA THR A 135 -1.32 6.67 -5.47
C THR A 135 -0.02 6.55 -4.70
N LEU A 136 0.29 7.52 -3.83
CA LEU A 136 1.50 7.45 -3.01
C LEU A 136 1.50 6.18 -2.15
N LEU A 137 0.37 5.82 -1.54
CA LEU A 137 0.19 4.57 -0.79
C LEU A 137 0.64 3.35 -1.61
N SER A 138 0.16 3.24 -2.86
CA SER A 138 0.52 2.11 -3.71
C SER A 138 1.98 2.11 -4.16
N MET A 139 2.59 3.29 -4.33
CA MET A 139 4.00 3.44 -4.69
C MET A 139 4.94 3.01 -3.55
N VAL A 140 4.57 3.27 -2.29
CA VAL A 140 5.45 3.02 -1.12
C VAL A 140 5.15 1.72 -0.38
N ASP A 141 4.00 1.11 -0.66
CA ASP A 141 3.55 -0.09 0.01
C ASP A 141 3.02 -1.14 -0.97
N SER A 142 1.75 -1.07 -1.41
CA SER A 142 1.06 -2.22 -2.02
C SER A 142 1.70 -2.77 -3.30
N SER A 143 2.37 -1.96 -4.12
CA SER A 143 3.04 -2.44 -5.34
C SER A 143 4.31 -3.27 -5.09
N VAL A 144 4.83 -3.27 -3.86
CA VAL A 144 6.08 -3.94 -3.47
C VAL A 144 5.78 -5.18 -2.63
N GLY A 145 6.37 -6.31 -3.02
CA GLY A 145 6.41 -7.53 -2.21
C GLY A 145 5.31 -8.56 -2.48
N GLY A 146 4.57 -8.40 -3.59
CA GLY A 146 3.82 -9.49 -4.23
C GLY A 146 2.61 -10.04 -3.49
N LYS A 147 2.12 -9.40 -2.42
CA LYS A 147 0.81 -9.75 -1.88
C LYS A 147 -0.24 -9.23 -2.85
N THR A 148 -1.15 -10.09 -3.27
CA THR A 148 -2.24 -9.77 -4.19
C THR A 148 -3.49 -10.48 -3.68
N ALA A 149 -4.64 -9.81 -3.69
CA ALA A 149 -5.85 -10.37 -3.09
C ALA A 149 -7.13 -9.69 -3.57
N VAL A 150 -8.25 -10.31 -3.25
CA VAL A 150 -9.58 -9.69 -3.28
C VAL A 150 -10.29 -9.90 -1.95
N ASP A 151 -11.30 -9.08 -1.74
CA ASP A 151 -12.16 -9.11 -0.57
C ASP A 151 -13.34 -10.06 -0.80
N ILE A 152 -13.84 -10.60 0.30
CA ILE A 152 -15.09 -11.38 0.36
C ILE A 152 -15.96 -10.80 1.47
N PRO A 153 -17.27 -11.10 1.54
CA PRO A 153 -18.15 -10.53 2.57
C PRO A 153 -17.67 -10.71 4.02
N GLN A 154 -16.84 -11.74 4.27
CA GLN A 154 -16.28 -12.05 5.57
C GLN A 154 -15.05 -11.21 5.95
N GLY A 155 -14.44 -10.48 5.00
CA GLY A 155 -13.33 -9.58 5.28
C GLY A 155 -12.39 -9.31 4.11
N LYS A 156 -11.47 -8.38 4.35
CA LYS A 156 -10.49 -7.92 3.37
C LYS A 156 -9.36 -8.90 3.13
N ASN A 157 -8.87 -8.95 1.90
CA ASN A 157 -7.67 -9.67 1.50
C ASN A 157 -7.65 -11.14 1.97
N LEU A 158 -8.82 -11.78 2.08
CA LEU A 158 -8.92 -13.16 2.58
C LEU A 158 -8.60 -14.17 1.49
N VAL A 159 -8.82 -13.82 0.21
CA VAL A 159 -8.56 -14.68 -0.94
C VAL A 159 -7.50 -14.01 -1.81
N GLY A 160 -6.36 -14.68 -2.01
CA GLY A 160 -5.24 -14.07 -2.72
C GLY A 160 -4.07 -15.01 -2.95
N ALA A 161 -2.97 -14.43 -3.45
CA ALA A 161 -1.72 -15.13 -3.72
C ALA A 161 -0.50 -14.24 -3.45
N PHE A 162 0.63 -14.89 -3.17
CA PHE A 162 1.95 -14.25 -3.26
C PHE A 162 2.46 -14.37 -4.70
N HIS A 163 2.39 -13.28 -5.46
CA HIS A 163 2.79 -13.18 -6.86
C HIS A 163 3.62 -11.91 -7.09
N PRO A 164 4.96 -11.96 -7.01
CA PRO A 164 5.82 -10.80 -7.23
C PRO A 164 5.65 -10.24 -8.65
N PRO A 165 5.62 -8.91 -8.82
CA PRO A 165 5.60 -8.31 -10.15
C PRO A 165 6.95 -8.50 -10.87
N ARG A 166 6.94 -8.34 -12.19
CA ARG A 166 8.15 -8.30 -13.02
C ARG A 166 8.86 -6.94 -12.97
N ALA A 167 8.12 -5.88 -12.69
CA ALA A 167 8.62 -4.53 -12.46
C ALA A 167 7.54 -3.67 -11.77
N VAL A 168 7.99 -2.57 -11.16
CA VAL A 168 7.12 -1.48 -10.69
C VAL A 168 7.58 -0.19 -11.37
N VAL A 169 6.64 0.57 -11.93
CA VAL A 169 6.92 1.87 -12.57
C VAL A 169 6.13 2.96 -11.85
N ALA A 170 6.77 3.59 -10.86
CA ALA A 170 6.21 4.65 -10.05
C ALA A 170 6.48 6.02 -10.70
N ASP A 171 5.60 6.42 -11.62
CA ASP A 171 5.64 7.75 -12.22
C ASP A 171 5.16 8.81 -11.24
N THR A 172 6.06 9.62 -10.69
CA THR A 172 5.72 10.64 -9.69
C THR A 172 4.81 11.73 -10.26
N SER A 173 4.76 11.91 -11.58
CA SER A 173 3.84 12.87 -12.22
C SER A 173 2.37 12.46 -12.05
N ALA A 174 2.08 11.19 -11.80
CA ALA A 174 0.72 10.73 -11.51
C ALA A 174 0.18 11.29 -10.17
N LEU A 175 1.07 11.63 -9.23
CA LEU A 175 0.67 12.18 -7.94
C LEU A 175 0.13 13.61 -8.05
N ARG A 176 0.34 14.30 -9.18
CA ARG A 176 -0.13 15.69 -9.40
C ARG A 176 -1.65 15.79 -9.52
N THR A 177 -2.34 14.72 -9.91
CA THR A 177 -3.81 14.68 -9.93
C THR A 177 -4.39 13.94 -8.73
N LEU A 178 -3.55 13.44 -7.81
CA LEU A 178 -4.00 12.71 -6.63
C LEU A 178 -4.62 13.71 -5.64
N PRO A 179 -5.82 13.44 -5.09
CA PRO A 179 -6.39 14.29 -4.05
C PRO A 179 -5.44 14.41 -2.85
N LEU A 180 -5.34 15.60 -2.26
CA LEU A 180 -4.44 15.86 -1.13
C LEU A 180 -4.68 14.91 0.05
N ARG A 181 -5.94 14.51 0.29
CA ARG A 181 -6.30 13.52 1.31
C ARG A 181 -5.63 12.16 1.07
N GLU A 182 -5.59 11.71 -0.18
CA GLU A 182 -4.95 10.45 -0.57
C GLU A 182 -3.42 10.55 -0.56
N LEU A 183 -2.86 11.73 -0.87
CA LEU A 183 -1.43 11.99 -0.69
C LEU A 183 -1.04 11.85 0.79
N ARG A 184 -1.80 12.49 1.69
CA ARG A 184 -1.58 12.42 3.15
C ARG A 184 -1.70 10.98 3.65
N ALA A 185 -2.71 10.24 3.19
CA ALA A 185 -2.88 8.84 3.54
C ALA A 185 -1.65 8.00 3.14
N GLY A 186 -1.08 8.22 1.95
CA GLY A 186 0.19 7.59 1.57
C GLY A 186 1.37 7.99 2.47
N LEU A 187 1.44 9.24 2.92
CA LEU A 187 2.50 9.73 3.81
C LEU A 187 2.44 9.08 5.21
N ALA A 188 1.29 8.58 5.66
CA ALA A 188 1.19 7.80 6.89
C ALA A 188 2.08 6.54 6.83
N GLU A 189 2.07 5.83 5.69
CA GLU A 189 2.92 4.65 5.49
C GLU A 189 4.39 5.01 5.34
N VAL A 190 4.69 6.16 4.74
CA VAL A 190 6.07 6.69 4.67
C VAL A 190 6.61 6.97 6.07
N ILE A 191 5.81 7.63 6.93
CA ILE A 191 6.14 7.90 8.33
C ILE A 191 6.33 6.60 9.11
N LYS A 192 5.50 5.57 8.85
CA LYS A 192 5.61 4.26 9.48
C LYS A 192 7.00 3.65 9.30
N TYR A 193 7.61 3.73 8.11
CA TYR A 193 8.98 3.23 7.91
C TYR A 193 10.00 3.94 8.78
N GLY A 194 9.94 5.28 8.87
CA GLY A 194 10.79 6.04 9.77
C GLY A 194 10.57 5.61 11.24
N ALA A 195 9.30 5.50 11.64
CA ALA A 195 8.90 5.14 12.98
C ALA A 195 9.39 3.75 13.40
N ILE A 196 9.30 2.72 12.54
CA ILE A 196 9.63 1.34 12.95
C ILE A 196 11.10 0.98 12.80
N ARG A 197 11.88 1.69 11.97
CA ARG A 197 13.22 1.23 11.60
C ARG A 197 14.27 2.26 11.18
N ASP A 198 13.89 3.51 10.90
CA ASP A 198 14.84 4.48 10.32
C ASP A 198 14.67 5.88 10.95
N PRO A 199 15.36 6.13 12.08
CA PRO A 199 15.24 7.40 12.78
C PRO A 199 15.78 8.59 11.96
N LEU A 200 16.74 8.36 11.05
CA LEU A 200 17.24 9.41 10.16
C LEU A 200 16.22 9.75 9.08
N PHE A 201 15.53 8.75 8.53
CA PHE A 201 14.43 9.00 7.60
C PHE A 201 13.26 9.68 8.31
N PHE A 202 12.95 9.32 9.55
CA PHE A 202 11.96 10.02 10.37
C PHE A 202 12.31 11.51 10.53
N GLN A 203 13.57 11.83 10.86
CA GLN A 203 14.04 13.23 10.95
C GLN A 203 13.98 13.95 9.60
N TRP A 204 14.32 13.27 8.51
CA TRP A 204 14.20 13.82 7.16
C TRP A 204 12.75 14.15 6.81
N LEU A 205 11.78 13.32 7.21
CA LEU A 205 10.35 13.60 7.02
C LEU A 205 9.89 14.82 7.83
N GLN A 206 10.51 15.12 8.98
CA GLN A 206 10.23 16.36 9.71
C GLN A 206 10.74 17.58 8.92
N ALA A 207 11.94 17.49 8.35
CA ALA A 207 12.57 18.58 7.59
C ALA A 207 11.88 18.86 6.24
N GLU A 208 11.54 17.82 5.48
CA GLU A 208 11.00 17.94 4.11
C GLU A 208 9.46 18.03 4.04
N ARG A 209 8.78 18.12 5.18
CA ARG A 209 7.31 18.15 5.28
C ARG A 209 6.66 19.12 4.29
N GLN A 210 7.18 20.35 4.19
CA GLN A 210 6.60 21.36 3.31
C GLN A 210 6.70 20.96 1.83
N ALA A 211 7.85 20.43 1.40
CA ALA A 211 8.05 19.97 0.03
C ALA A 211 7.16 18.76 -0.29
N LEU A 212 7.05 17.80 0.63
CA LEU A 212 6.22 16.61 0.46
C LEU A 212 4.72 16.95 0.35
N LEU A 213 4.21 17.83 1.21
CA LEU A 213 2.82 18.28 1.15
C LEU A 213 2.53 19.18 -0.06
N ALA A 214 3.54 19.87 -0.60
CA ALA A 214 3.43 20.65 -1.83
C ALA A 214 3.48 19.78 -3.10
N GLY A 215 3.71 18.47 -2.96
CA GLY A 215 3.83 17.55 -4.09
C GLY A 215 5.13 17.72 -4.88
N ASP A 216 6.22 18.15 -4.23
CA ASP A 216 7.52 18.30 -4.89
C ASP A 216 8.02 16.94 -5.43
N ASP A 217 8.32 16.89 -6.74
CA ASP A 217 8.69 15.66 -7.43
C ASP A 217 9.96 15.01 -6.82
N SER A 218 10.94 15.83 -6.40
CA SER A 218 12.21 15.31 -5.88
C SER A 218 12.06 14.75 -4.47
N ALA A 219 11.35 15.48 -3.60
CA ALA A 219 11.04 15.03 -2.25
C ALA A 219 10.18 13.76 -2.29
N LEU A 220 9.13 13.71 -3.12
CA LEU A 220 8.30 12.52 -3.27
C LEU A 220 9.09 11.34 -3.84
N ALA A 221 9.92 11.54 -4.88
CA ALA A 221 10.76 10.47 -5.42
C ALA A 221 11.72 9.90 -4.37
N GLN A 222 12.29 10.74 -3.49
CA GLN A 222 13.14 10.30 -2.40
C GLN A 222 12.35 9.53 -1.32
N ALA A 223 11.18 10.03 -0.93
CA ALA A 223 10.30 9.36 0.03
C ALA A 223 9.87 7.97 -0.48
N ILE A 224 9.51 7.87 -1.76
CA ILE A 224 9.14 6.61 -2.41
C ILE A 224 10.33 5.67 -2.45
N ALA A 225 11.50 6.13 -2.94
CA ALA A 225 12.69 5.29 -3.03
C ALA A 225 13.08 4.71 -1.67
N ARG A 226 13.14 5.56 -0.64
CA ARG A 226 13.52 5.12 0.71
C ARG A 226 12.51 4.15 1.32
N SER A 227 11.22 4.38 1.09
CA SER A 227 10.16 3.46 1.52
C SER A 227 10.26 2.10 0.82
N CYS A 228 10.52 2.11 -0.50
CA CYS A 228 10.71 0.91 -1.30
C CYS A 228 11.95 0.12 -0.88
N GLU A 229 13.09 0.79 -0.61
CA GLU A 229 14.30 0.17 -0.05
C GLU A 229 13.97 -0.56 1.26
N HIS A 230 13.26 0.13 2.16
CA HIS A 230 12.84 -0.47 3.42
C HIS A 230 11.96 -1.70 3.21
N LYS A 231 10.95 -1.60 2.35
CA LYS A 231 10.07 -2.74 2.10
C LYS A 231 10.77 -3.89 1.39
N ALA A 232 11.64 -3.60 0.43
CA ALA A 232 12.43 -4.58 -0.31
C ALA A 232 13.29 -5.42 0.63
N GLU A 233 14.07 -4.78 1.50
CA GLU A 233 14.94 -5.48 2.47
C GLU A 233 14.18 -6.44 3.39
N ILE A 234 12.97 -6.05 3.82
CA ILE A 234 12.13 -6.90 4.67
C ILE A 234 11.49 -8.04 3.86
N VAL A 235 11.02 -7.75 2.65
CA VAL A 235 10.42 -8.76 1.75
C VAL A 235 11.44 -9.81 1.35
N GLU A 236 12.68 -9.43 1.10
CA GLU A 236 13.77 -10.35 0.76
C GLU A 236 14.05 -11.37 1.88
N ARG A 237 13.99 -10.92 3.13
CA ARG A 237 14.22 -11.77 4.31
C ARG A 237 12.97 -12.58 4.70
N ASP A 238 11.78 -12.03 4.48
CA ASP A 238 10.50 -12.64 4.86
C ASP A 238 9.42 -12.46 3.77
N PRO A 239 9.54 -13.18 2.63
CA PRO A 239 8.67 -12.98 1.47
C PRO A 239 7.23 -13.41 1.73
N LEU A 240 6.99 -14.30 2.69
CA LEU A 240 5.67 -14.86 3.00
C LEU A 240 5.05 -14.33 4.30
N GLU A 241 5.66 -13.30 4.92
CA GLU A 241 5.19 -12.69 6.17
C GLU A 241 5.01 -13.67 7.33
N LYS A 242 6.03 -14.49 7.58
CA LYS A 242 6.06 -15.45 8.70
C LYS A 242 6.85 -14.94 9.91
N GLY A 243 7.54 -13.81 9.79
CA GLY A 243 8.44 -13.27 10.80
C GLY A 243 8.50 -11.74 10.79
N GLU A 244 9.68 -11.20 10.42
CA GLU A 244 10.01 -9.77 10.49
C GLU A 244 9.03 -8.88 9.71
N ARG A 245 8.47 -9.35 8.60
CA ARG A 245 7.55 -8.54 7.78
C ARG A 245 6.28 -8.16 8.52
N ALA A 246 5.97 -8.84 9.63
CA ALA A 246 4.91 -8.44 10.53
C ALA A 246 5.11 -7.02 11.09
N LEU A 247 6.35 -6.52 11.24
CA LEU A 247 6.65 -5.17 11.73
C LEU A 247 6.05 -4.05 10.85
N LEU A 248 5.82 -4.33 9.56
CA LEU A 248 5.13 -3.41 8.66
C LEU A 248 3.67 -3.16 9.08
N ASN A 249 3.14 -3.91 10.04
CA ASN A 249 1.78 -3.75 10.53
C ASN A 249 1.69 -2.85 11.79
N LEU A 250 2.70 -2.03 12.10
CA LEU A 250 2.55 -1.00 13.14
C LEU A 250 1.28 -0.17 12.84
N GLY A 251 0.42 -0.05 13.84
CA GLY A 251 -0.86 0.66 13.74
C GLY A 251 -1.98 -0.07 12.99
N HIS A 252 -1.69 -1.11 12.19
CA HIS A 252 -2.69 -1.74 11.32
C HIS A 252 -3.77 -2.48 12.09
N THR A 253 -3.46 -3.14 13.21
CA THR A 253 -4.48 -3.87 13.99
C THR A 253 -5.55 -2.91 14.54
N PHE A 254 -5.13 -1.74 15.02
CA PHE A 254 -6.05 -0.67 15.44
C PHE A 254 -6.75 -0.01 14.24
N GLY A 255 -5.99 0.30 13.18
CA GLY A 255 -6.51 0.95 11.97
C GLY A 255 -7.60 0.11 11.29
N HIS A 256 -7.37 -1.17 11.07
CA HIS A 256 -8.35 -2.09 10.48
C HIS A 256 -9.62 -2.20 11.35
N ALA A 257 -9.49 -2.16 12.68
CA ALA A 257 -10.64 -2.16 13.58
C ALA A 257 -11.48 -0.88 13.42
N ILE A 258 -10.84 0.28 13.29
CA ILE A 258 -11.51 1.57 13.02
C ILE A 258 -12.20 1.55 11.65
N GLU A 259 -11.51 1.13 10.60
CA GLU A 259 -12.09 1.02 9.24
C GLU A 259 -13.31 0.10 9.21
N THR A 260 -13.22 -1.06 9.90
CA THR A 260 -14.32 -2.02 9.95
C THR A 260 -15.51 -1.45 10.74
N ALA A 261 -15.26 -0.72 11.82
CA ALA A 261 -16.31 -0.14 12.66
C ALA A 261 -17.02 1.05 12.00
N GLN A 262 -16.30 1.91 11.28
CA GLN A 262 -16.89 3.04 10.54
C GLN A 262 -17.56 2.59 9.23
N GLY A 263 -17.09 1.51 8.64
CA GLY A 263 -17.21 1.26 7.21
C GLY A 263 -16.12 2.01 6.44
N TYR A 264 -15.75 1.51 5.26
CA TYR A 264 -14.60 2.03 4.53
C TYR A 264 -14.80 3.47 4.03
N GLY A 265 -13.73 4.27 4.14
CA GLY A 265 -13.63 5.57 3.50
C GLY A 265 -13.88 5.46 2.00
N ALA A 266 -14.80 6.27 1.50
CA ALA A 266 -15.15 6.33 0.08
C ALA A 266 -15.55 7.76 -0.30
N PRO A 267 -15.50 8.14 -1.60
CA PRO A 267 -16.05 9.40 -2.04
C PRO A 267 -17.49 9.59 -1.55
N GLY A 268 -17.73 10.67 -0.81
CA GLY A 268 -19.06 10.98 -0.25
C GLY A 268 -19.29 10.54 1.20
N ASN A 269 -18.30 9.98 1.90
CA ASN A 269 -18.34 9.80 3.35
C ASN A 269 -17.10 10.38 4.06
N ASP A 270 -17.26 10.69 5.36
CA ASP A 270 -16.20 11.25 6.22
C ASP A 270 -15.48 10.15 7.03
N ASN A 271 -15.68 8.89 6.67
CA ASN A 271 -14.98 7.77 7.31
C ASN A 271 -13.49 7.82 6.97
N LEU A 272 -12.64 7.37 7.89
CA LEU A 272 -11.20 7.38 7.64
C LEU A 272 -10.84 6.46 6.46
N ASN A 273 -9.94 6.92 5.59
CA ASN A 273 -9.29 6.03 4.64
C ASN A 273 -8.16 5.24 5.33
N HIS A 274 -7.58 4.26 4.62
CA HIS A 274 -6.58 3.34 5.19
C HIS A 274 -5.42 4.07 5.87
N GLY A 275 -4.80 5.04 5.20
CA GLY A 275 -3.66 5.78 5.76
C GLY A 275 -4.02 6.63 6.98
N GLU A 276 -5.22 7.23 6.99
CA GLU A 276 -5.75 7.95 8.15
C GLU A 276 -5.98 7.01 9.34
N ALA A 277 -6.59 5.84 9.12
CA ALA A 277 -6.82 4.84 10.16
C ALA A 277 -5.50 4.26 10.69
N VAL A 278 -4.51 4.01 9.82
CA VAL A 278 -3.15 3.61 10.21
C VAL A 278 -2.47 4.70 11.03
N ALA A 279 -2.64 5.98 10.70
CA ALA A 279 -2.09 7.08 11.49
C ALA A 279 -2.63 7.10 12.93
N VAL A 280 -3.95 6.98 13.11
CA VAL A 280 -4.57 6.83 14.44
C VAL A 280 -4.05 5.57 15.13
N GLY A 281 -3.99 4.46 14.41
CA GLY A 281 -3.51 3.19 14.93
C GLY A 281 -2.05 3.22 15.40
N MET A 282 -1.17 3.95 14.71
CA MET A 282 0.22 4.13 15.12
C MET A 282 0.32 4.89 16.45
N VAL A 283 -0.51 5.92 16.64
CA VAL A 283 -0.57 6.65 17.91
C VAL A 283 -1.10 5.77 19.04
N LEU A 284 -2.14 4.97 18.79
CA LEU A 284 -2.66 4.01 19.77
C LEU A 284 -1.63 2.95 20.15
N ALA A 285 -0.91 2.40 19.16
CA ALA A 285 0.16 1.45 19.40
C ALA A 285 1.31 2.08 20.21
N ALA A 286 1.69 3.33 19.93
CA ALA A 286 2.72 4.05 20.67
C ALA A 286 2.28 4.34 22.12
N ARG A 287 1.04 4.79 22.34
CA ARG A 287 0.45 4.98 23.69
C ARG A 287 0.44 3.69 24.50
N LEU A 288 0.01 2.58 23.89
CA LEU A 288 0.04 1.27 24.53
C LEU A 288 1.47 0.85 24.88
N SER A 289 2.42 1.11 23.99
CA SER A 289 3.84 0.82 24.23
C SER A 289 4.38 1.61 25.43
N ALA A 290 4.03 2.90 25.54
CA ALA A 290 4.40 3.73 26.69
C ALA A 290 3.75 3.25 28.00
N ALA A 291 2.46 2.90 27.97
CA ALA A 291 1.74 2.36 29.13
C ALA A 291 2.33 1.03 29.63
N LEU A 292 2.91 0.22 28.73
CA LEU A 292 3.61 -1.02 29.04
C LEU A 292 5.10 -0.80 29.38
N GLY A 293 5.59 0.44 29.44
CA GLY A 293 6.99 0.77 29.74
C GLY A 293 7.98 0.37 28.64
N MET A 294 7.50 0.17 27.41
CA MET A 294 8.32 -0.28 26.28
C MET A 294 9.00 0.87 25.52
N ALA A 295 8.43 2.07 25.59
CA ALA A 295 8.91 3.29 24.94
C ALA A 295 8.64 4.50 25.83
N ASP A 296 9.35 5.60 25.59
CA ASP A 296 9.08 6.86 26.28
C ASP A 296 7.76 7.47 25.78
N ALA A 297 6.97 8.05 26.67
CA ALA A 297 5.78 8.81 26.30
C ALA A 297 6.14 10.02 25.42
N ALA A 298 7.33 10.61 25.58
CA ALA A 298 7.81 11.70 24.74
C ALA A 298 7.90 11.31 23.25
N ASP A 299 8.33 10.09 22.94
CA ASP A 299 8.39 9.60 21.55
C ASP A 299 6.99 9.49 20.93
N THR A 300 5.99 9.12 21.75
CA THR A 300 4.59 9.07 21.31
C THR A 300 4.10 10.46 20.89
N GLU A 301 4.45 11.50 21.65
CA GLU A 301 4.09 12.87 21.33
C GLU A 301 4.81 13.37 20.06
N VAL A 302 6.10 13.04 19.88
CA VAL A 302 6.84 13.37 18.64
C VAL A 302 6.18 12.73 17.41
N LEU A 303 5.77 11.46 17.49
CA LEU A 303 5.03 10.79 16.42
C LEU A 303 3.68 11.45 16.15
N ARG A 304 2.92 11.74 17.20
CA ARG A 304 1.60 12.39 17.12
C ARG A 304 1.72 13.76 16.45
N GLU A 305 2.68 14.58 16.87
CA GLU A 305 2.92 15.91 16.30
C GLU A 305 3.33 15.84 14.84
N LEU A 306 4.17 14.87 14.45
CA LEU A 306 4.52 14.67 13.05
C LEU A 306 3.29 14.32 12.20
N LEU A 307 2.50 13.34 12.62
CA LEU A 307 1.28 12.96 11.90
C LEU A 307 0.31 14.14 11.75
N GLN A 308 0.07 14.89 12.82
CA GLN A 308 -0.76 16.10 12.78
C GLN A 308 -0.18 17.17 11.84
N ALA A 309 1.13 17.34 11.82
CA ALA A 309 1.80 18.27 10.92
C ALA A 309 1.65 17.89 9.44
N TYR A 310 1.45 16.61 9.13
CA TYR A 310 1.08 16.12 7.80
C TYR A 310 -0.44 16.21 7.52
N GLY A 311 -1.24 16.67 8.48
CA GLY A 311 -2.68 16.77 8.37
C GLY A 311 -3.41 15.43 8.49
N LEU A 312 -2.81 14.45 9.19
CA LEU A 312 -3.41 13.15 9.48
C LEU A 312 -4.12 13.16 10.85
N PRO A 313 -5.21 12.38 11.00
CA PRO A 313 -5.87 12.22 12.29
C PRO A 313 -5.00 11.38 13.24
N THR A 314 -5.11 11.68 14.54
CA THR A 314 -4.34 11.01 15.60
C THR A 314 -5.19 10.58 16.79
N SER A 315 -6.51 10.55 16.61
CA SER A 315 -7.49 10.17 17.62
C SER A 315 -8.61 9.35 17.00
N ILE A 316 -9.24 8.52 17.82
CA ILE A 316 -10.34 7.67 17.38
C ILE A 316 -11.52 8.57 16.97
N PRO A 317 -12.15 8.32 15.81
CA PRO A 317 -13.37 9.03 15.42
C PRO A 317 -14.46 8.93 16.50
N ALA A 318 -15.14 10.05 16.76
CA ALA A 318 -16.18 10.10 17.78
C ALA A 318 -17.31 9.09 17.50
N GLY A 319 -17.81 8.44 18.55
CA GLY A 319 -18.95 7.51 18.47
C GLY A 319 -18.60 6.04 18.25
N LEU A 320 -17.31 5.70 18.08
CA LEU A 320 -16.88 4.30 18.04
C LEU A 320 -16.77 3.72 19.45
N ASP A 321 -17.38 2.56 19.67
CA ASP A 321 -17.33 1.85 20.95
C ASP A 321 -15.97 1.11 21.11
N PRO A 322 -15.18 1.42 22.16
CA PRO A 322 -13.93 0.71 22.46
C PRO A 322 -14.07 -0.82 22.54
N GLN A 323 -15.21 -1.34 23.03
CA GLN A 323 -15.45 -2.79 23.09
C GLN A 323 -15.63 -3.39 21.70
N ALA A 324 -16.36 -2.71 20.82
CA ALA A 324 -16.52 -3.12 19.42
C ALA A 324 -15.18 -3.09 18.68
N LEU A 325 -14.36 -2.06 18.89
CA LEU A 325 -13.01 -1.97 18.31
C LEU A 325 -12.13 -3.14 18.77
N LEU A 326 -12.10 -3.44 20.06
CA LEU A 326 -11.37 -4.59 20.60
C LEU A 326 -11.87 -5.92 19.99
N ALA A 327 -13.18 -6.08 19.82
CA ALA A 327 -13.76 -7.26 19.18
C ALA A 327 -13.31 -7.40 17.71
N HIS A 328 -13.23 -6.31 16.94
CA HIS A 328 -12.66 -6.33 15.59
C HIS A 328 -11.16 -6.66 15.59
N MET A 329 -10.39 -6.15 16.55
CA MET A 329 -8.96 -6.48 16.68
C MET A 329 -8.73 -7.98 16.91
N ARG A 330 -9.66 -8.70 17.56
CA ARG A 330 -9.57 -10.16 17.75
C ARG A 330 -9.65 -10.94 16.44
N LEU A 331 -10.34 -10.42 15.42
CA LEU A 331 -10.52 -11.06 14.12
C LEU A 331 -9.31 -10.90 13.19
N ASP A 332 -8.31 -10.08 13.56
CA ASP A 332 -7.05 -9.99 12.82
C ASP A 332 -6.35 -11.37 12.82
N LYS A 333 -5.83 -11.76 11.65
CA LYS A 333 -5.28 -13.08 11.29
C LYS A 333 -4.10 -13.55 12.15
N LYS A 334 -3.68 -12.76 13.14
CA LYS A 334 -2.48 -12.96 13.97
C LYS A 334 -2.78 -13.49 15.38
N ASN A 335 -4.05 -13.60 15.77
CA ASN A 335 -4.42 -13.95 17.14
C ASN A 335 -4.61 -15.46 17.32
N ILE A 336 -4.10 -15.98 18.44
CA ILE A 336 -4.32 -17.35 18.90
C ILE A 336 -4.89 -17.26 20.32
N ALA A 337 -6.01 -17.94 20.57
CA ALA A 337 -6.55 -18.23 21.92
C ALA A 337 -6.75 -17.03 22.88
N GLY A 338 -7.40 -15.95 22.44
CA GLY A 338 -7.84 -14.85 23.34
C GLY A 338 -6.73 -13.92 23.83
N ARG A 339 -5.55 -13.99 23.21
CA ARG A 339 -4.41 -13.11 23.46
C ARG A 339 -4.02 -12.41 22.16
N LEU A 340 -3.82 -11.10 22.22
CA LEU A 340 -3.52 -10.30 21.04
C LEU A 340 -2.02 -10.33 20.74
N ARG A 341 -1.69 -10.54 19.46
CA ARG A 341 -0.33 -10.38 18.94
C ARG A 341 -0.23 -9.06 18.19
N LEU A 342 0.42 -8.06 18.78
CA LEU A 342 0.49 -6.70 18.27
C LEU A 342 1.90 -6.33 17.83
N VAL A 343 2.00 -5.40 16.88
CA VAL A 343 3.25 -4.68 16.64
C VAL A 343 3.26 -3.47 17.55
N LEU A 344 4.18 -3.46 18.52
CA LEU A 344 4.36 -2.38 19.48
C LEU A 344 5.71 -1.69 19.25
N TRP A 345 5.88 -0.55 19.90
CA TRP A 345 6.95 0.39 19.64
C TRP A 345 8.00 0.37 20.75
N ARG A 346 9.26 0.62 20.36
CA ARG A 346 10.43 0.72 21.26
C ARG A 346 11.10 2.11 21.15
N GLY A 347 10.32 3.10 20.75
CA GLY A 347 10.77 4.43 20.38
C GLY A 347 11.06 4.58 18.88
N ILE A 348 11.41 5.80 18.48
CA ILE A 348 11.62 6.15 17.07
C ILE A 348 12.70 5.27 16.44
N GLY A 349 12.36 4.62 15.33
CA GLY A 349 13.25 3.75 14.58
C GLY A 349 13.28 2.30 15.08
N LYS A 350 12.39 1.90 15.99
CA LYS A 350 12.34 0.51 16.46
C LYS A 350 10.94 0.06 16.85
N ALA A 351 10.51 -1.07 16.28
CA ALA A 351 9.29 -1.78 16.66
C ALA A 351 9.57 -3.25 16.98
N GLU A 352 8.64 -3.90 17.67
CA GLU A 352 8.70 -5.30 18.07
C GLU A 352 7.33 -5.95 17.92
N VAL A 353 7.31 -7.23 17.54
CA VAL A 353 6.08 -8.02 17.57
C VAL A 353 5.93 -8.62 18.96
N VAL A 354 4.92 -8.17 19.70
CA VAL A 354 4.66 -8.58 21.08
C VAL A 354 3.49 -9.55 21.10
N PRO A 355 3.73 -10.82 21.49
CA PRO A 355 2.65 -11.76 21.75
C PRO A 355 1.98 -11.45 23.09
N ASP A 356 0.82 -12.05 23.33
CA ASP A 356 0.22 -12.10 24.67
C ASP A 356 -0.08 -10.75 25.33
N VAL A 357 -0.43 -9.74 24.52
CA VAL A 357 -0.80 -8.42 25.04
C VAL A 357 -2.16 -8.51 25.75
N ASP A 358 -2.21 -8.01 26.99
CA ASP A 358 -3.41 -7.97 27.82
C ASP A 358 -4.47 -7.06 27.18
N GLU A 359 -5.65 -7.63 26.93
CA GLU A 359 -6.78 -6.90 26.38
C GLU A 359 -7.25 -5.75 27.29
N ALA A 360 -7.05 -5.84 28.60
CA ALA A 360 -7.40 -4.76 29.52
C ALA A 360 -6.54 -3.50 29.28
N ALA A 361 -5.25 -3.69 28.98
CA ALA A 361 -4.35 -2.59 28.63
C ALA A 361 -4.71 -1.98 27.27
N VAL A 362 -5.07 -2.82 26.29
CA VAL A 362 -5.55 -2.36 24.97
C VAL A 362 -6.84 -1.55 25.13
N LEU A 363 -7.81 -2.05 25.89
CA LEU A 363 -9.08 -1.39 26.13
C LEU A 363 -8.90 -0.04 26.84
N ALA A 364 -7.99 0.06 27.81
CA ALA A 364 -7.68 1.32 28.48
C ALA A 364 -7.17 2.40 27.50
N VAL A 365 -6.36 2.02 26.52
CA VAL A 365 -5.89 2.93 25.46
C VAL A 365 -7.01 3.31 24.50
N LEU A 366 -7.87 2.36 24.12
CA LEU A 366 -9.04 2.63 23.28
C LEU A 366 -10.05 3.59 23.94
N GLN A 367 -10.20 3.55 25.27
CA GLN A 367 -11.08 4.44 26.03
C GLN A 367 -10.55 5.89 26.15
N GLN A 368 -9.23 6.08 25.99
CA GLN A 368 -8.57 7.39 26.02
C GLN A 368 -8.32 7.97 24.61
N GLY A 369 -8.64 7.18 23.58
CA GLY A 369 -8.25 7.37 22.19
C GLY A 369 -9.02 8.43 21.43
#